data_AF-X1IU37-F1
#
_entry.id   AF-X1IU37-F1
#
_cell.length_a   1.000
_cell.length_b   1.000
_cell.length_c   1.000
_cell.angle_alpha   90.00
_cell.angle_beta   90.00
_cell.angle_gamma   90.00
#
_symmetry.space_group_name_H-M   'P 1'
#
loop_
_entity.id
_entity.type
_entity.pdbx_description
1 polymer ?
#
loop_
_entity_poly.entity_id
_entity_poly.type
_entity_poly.pdbx_seq_one_letter_code
_entity_poly.pdbx_strand_id
1 'polypeptide(L)'
;MKKIITQCKELGAKIVAGGPLFTSGYEDFEDDVDYFILNEAEITLPLFLEDLKGGHLKHIYTSDQWVDIKKTPIPLWELADINKYVTMCIQYSRGCPFNCDFCDVTFLFGHKMRLKTKNQILAELDSLYSRGWRGGVFIVDDNF
;
A
#
# COMPACT_ATOMS: atom_id res chain seq x y z
N MET A 1 -3.86 -16.90 -0.59
CA MET A 1 -2.54 -16.40 -1.02
C MET A 1 -1.66 -17.52 -1.58
N LYS A 2 -1.29 -18.55 -0.81
CA LYS A 2 -0.38 -19.64 -1.23
C LYS A 2 -0.68 -20.23 -2.61
N LYS A 3 -1.96 -20.54 -2.92
CA LYS A 3 -2.37 -21.00 -4.26
C LYS A 3 -1.94 -20.08 -5.41
N ILE A 4 -2.09 -18.75 -5.23
CA ILE A 4 -1.71 -17.77 -6.26
C ILE A 4 -0.18 -17.75 -6.43
N ILE A 5 0.56 -17.80 -5.32
CA ILE A 5 2.02 -17.87 -5.34
C ILE A 5 2.50 -19.12 -6.09
N THR A 6 1.92 -20.29 -5.79
CA THR A 6 2.22 -21.53 -6.52
C THR A 6 2.00 -21.38 -8.02
N GLN A 7 0.87 -20.80 -8.44
CA GLN A 7 0.58 -20.56 -9.85
C GLN A 7 1.60 -19.61 -10.51
N CYS A 8 2.01 -18.54 -9.83
CA CYS A 8 3.06 -17.65 -10.32
C CYS A 8 4.41 -18.37 -10.47
N LYS A 9 4.77 -19.25 -9.52
CA LYS A 9 5.99 -20.07 -9.59
C LYS A 9 5.96 -21.05 -10.76
N GLU A 10 4.83 -21.71 -10.99
CA GLU A 10 4.62 -22.62 -12.13
C GLU A 10 4.79 -21.90 -13.48
N LEU A 11 4.46 -20.62 -13.53
CA LEU A 11 4.66 -19.76 -14.71
C LEU A 11 6.09 -19.19 -14.83
N GLY A 12 6.99 -19.51 -13.89
CA GLY A 12 8.36 -19.00 -13.86
C GLY A 12 8.46 -17.50 -13.56
N ALA A 13 7.41 -16.90 -12.98
CA ALA A 13 7.37 -15.47 -12.66
C ALA A 13 8.19 -15.17 -11.39
N LYS A 14 8.85 -14.02 -11.39
CA LYS A 14 9.44 -13.45 -10.17
C LYS A 14 8.35 -12.79 -9.33
N ILE A 15 8.38 -13.04 -8.03
CA ILE A 15 7.33 -12.64 -7.09
C ILE A 15 7.85 -11.57 -6.15
N VAL A 16 7.24 -10.39 -6.22
CA VAL A 16 7.42 -9.29 -5.28
C VAL A 16 6.13 -9.12 -4.49
N ALA A 17 6.18 -9.26 -3.18
CA ALA A 17 5.00 -9.23 -2.31
C ALA A 17 5.05 -8.07 -1.31
N GLY A 18 3.89 -7.46 -1.02
CA GLY A 18 3.78 -6.37 -0.06
C GLY A 18 2.34 -6.11 0.37
N GLY A 19 2.17 -5.19 1.31
CA GLY A 19 0.88 -4.86 1.93
C GLY A 19 0.71 -5.49 3.32
N PRO A 20 -0.45 -5.29 3.96
CA PRO A 20 -0.66 -5.63 5.37
C PRO A 20 -0.33 -7.07 5.73
N LEU A 21 -0.82 -8.04 4.93
CA LEU A 21 -0.58 -9.46 5.15
C LEU A 21 0.91 -9.81 5.25
N PHE A 22 1.71 -9.28 4.33
CA PHE A 22 3.15 -9.57 4.29
C PHE A 22 3.92 -8.72 5.31
N THR A 23 3.43 -7.52 5.62
CA THR A 23 4.04 -6.71 6.69
C THR A 23 3.90 -7.38 8.05
N SER A 24 2.79 -8.07 8.31
CA SER A 24 2.50 -8.72 9.59
C SER A 24 2.98 -10.18 9.72
N GLY A 25 3.36 -10.83 8.62
CA GLY A 25 3.63 -12.28 8.63
C GLY A 25 4.25 -12.78 7.33
N TYR A 26 5.30 -12.11 6.85
CA TYR A 26 6.04 -12.57 5.67
C TYR A 26 6.77 -13.90 5.92
N GLU A 27 7.09 -14.21 7.17
CA GLU A 27 7.77 -15.44 7.61
C GLU A 27 7.05 -16.70 7.11
N ASP A 28 5.72 -16.66 7.00
CA ASP A 28 4.89 -17.75 6.48
C ASP A 28 5.05 -18.01 4.97
N PHE A 29 5.82 -17.16 4.27
CA PHE A 29 5.97 -17.11 2.82
C PHE A 29 7.43 -16.99 2.34
N GLU A 30 8.43 -17.01 3.23
CA GLU A 30 9.86 -16.80 2.88
C GLU A 30 10.37 -17.74 1.79
N ASP A 31 9.98 -19.02 1.85
CA ASP A 31 10.38 -20.04 0.87
C ASP A 31 9.69 -19.91 -0.50
N ASP A 32 8.65 -19.07 -0.56
CA ASP A 32 7.71 -19.02 -1.68
C ASP A 32 7.74 -17.70 -2.46
N VAL A 33 8.24 -16.62 -1.86
CA VAL A 33 8.27 -15.28 -2.46
C VAL A 33 9.72 -14.86 -2.69
N ASP A 34 10.07 -14.31 -3.86
CA ASP A 34 11.45 -13.90 -4.13
C ASP A 34 11.86 -12.66 -3.33
N TYR A 35 10.97 -11.66 -3.25
CA TYR A 35 11.24 -10.34 -2.66
C TYR A 35 10.05 -9.78 -1.88
N PHE A 36 10.31 -9.18 -0.72
CA PHE A 36 9.31 -8.54 0.12
C PHE A 36 9.50 -7.02 0.19
N ILE A 37 8.39 -6.29 0.01
CA ILE A 37 8.27 -4.85 0.22
C ILE A 37 7.35 -4.65 1.43
N LEU A 38 7.98 -4.49 2.60
CA LEU A 38 7.30 -4.36 3.89
C LEU A 38 7.08 -2.88 4.24
N ASN A 39 6.17 -2.63 5.20
CA ASN A 39 5.80 -1.29 5.66
C ASN A 39 5.29 -0.40 4.52
N GLU A 40 5.54 0.90 4.57
CA GLU A 40 5.01 1.86 3.61
C GLU A 40 5.86 1.90 2.32
N ALA A 41 5.24 1.47 1.22
CA ALA A 41 5.90 1.30 -0.07
C ALA A 41 6.51 2.61 -0.61
N GLU A 42 6.03 3.79 -0.21
CA GLU A 42 6.63 5.05 -0.63
C GLU A 42 8.07 5.24 -0.14
N ILE A 43 8.50 4.49 0.89
CA ILE A 43 9.90 4.41 1.34
C ILE A 43 10.59 3.18 0.77
N THR A 44 9.96 2.00 0.88
CA THR A 44 10.65 0.72 0.65
C THR A 44 10.70 0.30 -0.81
N LEU A 45 9.69 0.64 -1.62
CA LEU A 45 9.66 0.31 -3.05
C LEU A 45 10.76 1.04 -3.86
N PRO A 46 11.04 2.35 -3.66
CA PRO A 46 12.16 3.01 -4.33
C PRO A 46 13.50 2.31 -4.12
N LEU A 47 13.77 1.82 -2.91
CA LEU A 47 15.00 1.09 -2.58
C LEU A 47 15.09 -0.22 -3.39
N PHE A 48 13.98 -0.96 -3.47
CA PHE A 48 13.91 -2.17 -4.31
C PHE A 48 14.14 -1.86 -5.78
N LEU A 49 13.53 -0.80 -6.32
CA LEU A 49 13.67 -0.43 -7.73
C LEU A 49 15.10 0.01 -8.08
N GLU A 50 15.80 0.66 -7.16
CA GLU A 50 17.22 1.00 -7.31
C GLU A 50 18.08 -0.26 -7.36
N ASP A 51 17.89 -1.18 -6.41
CA ASP A 51 18.61 -2.45 -6.36
C ASP A 51 18.29 -3.36 -7.57
N LEU A 52 17.05 -3.32 -8.06
CA LEU A 52 16.62 -4.04 -9.26
C LEU A 52 17.38 -3.56 -10.49
N LYS A 53 17.55 -2.24 -10.62
CA LYS A 53 18.31 -1.63 -11.71
C LYS A 53 19.81 -1.94 -11.62
N GLY A 54 20.34 -2.00 -10.40
CA GLY A 54 21.76 -2.32 -10.13
C GLY A 54 22.09 -3.81 -10.14
N GLY A 55 21.08 -4.70 -10.14
CA GLY A 55 21.28 -6.15 -10.08
C GLY A 55 21.69 -6.69 -8.71
N HIS A 56 21.48 -5.91 -7.63
CA HIS A 56 21.87 -6.26 -6.26
C HIS A 56 20.65 -6.32 -5.33
N LEU A 57 19.67 -7.14 -5.72
CA LEU A 57 18.41 -7.34 -5.00
C LEU A 57 18.62 -8.03 -3.65
N LYS A 58 17.89 -7.56 -2.64
CA LYS A 58 17.76 -8.16 -1.30
C LYS A 58 16.45 -8.90 -1.19
N HIS A 59 16.38 -9.92 -0.35
CA HIS A 59 15.13 -10.65 -0.14
C HIS A 59 14.05 -9.78 0.55
N ILE A 60 14.44 -8.87 1.46
CA ILE A 60 13.52 -8.05 2.25
C ILE A 60 13.90 -6.58 2.17
N TYR A 61 12.90 -5.73 1.89
CA TYR A 61 12.97 -4.28 1.98
C TYR A 61 11.96 -3.80 3.03
N THR A 62 12.46 -3.15 4.07
CA THR A 62 11.67 -2.68 5.23
C THR A 62 12.21 -1.32 5.72
N SER A 63 11.44 -0.62 6.53
CA SER A 63 11.85 0.63 7.18
C SER A 63 11.15 0.81 8.52
N ASP A 64 11.85 1.42 9.47
CA ASP A 64 11.31 1.90 10.75
C ASP A 64 10.74 3.32 10.66
N GLN A 65 10.81 3.94 9.47
CA GLN A 65 10.34 5.29 9.22
C GLN A 65 8.91 5.30 8.67
N TRP A 66 8.20 6.36 9.01
CA TRP A 66 6.84 6.63 8.53
C TRP A 66 6.85 7.72 7.46
N VAL A 67 6.18 7.47 6.34
CA VAL A 67 6.05 8.40 5.20
C VAL A 67 5.41 9.71 5.65
N ASP A 68 5.91 10.83 5.13
CA ASP A 68 5.12 12.06 5.13
C ASP A 68 3.98 11.92 4.13
N ILE A 69 2.77 11.65 4.61
CA ILE A 69 1.58 11.40 3.76
C ILE A 69 1.29 12.57 2.80
N LYS A 70 1.82 13.77 3.08
CA LYS A 70 1.71 14.94 2.18
C LYS A 70 2.48 14.78 0.88
N LYS A 71 3.41 13.83 0.81
CA LYS A 71 4.20 13.48 -0.38
C LYS A 71 3.57 12.37 -1.20
N THR A 72 2.49 11.75 -0.74
CA THR A 72 1.80 10.70 -1.49
C THR A 72 1.16 11.28 -2.74
N PRO A 73 1.35 10.65 -3.92
CA PRO A 73 0.76 11.13 -5.16
C PRO A 73 -0.73 10.81 -5.21
N ILE A 74 -1.44 11.50 -6.10
CA ILE A 74 -2.80 11.11 -6.48
C ILE A 74 -2.74 9.72 -7.14
N PRO A 75 -3.61 8.77 -6.79
CA PRO A 75 -3.65 7.48 -7.46
C PRO A 75 -3.87 7.62 -8.97
N LEU A 76 -3.16 6.80 -9.75
CA LEU A 76 -3.26 6.76 -11.21
C LEU A 76 -4.54 6.04 -11.64
N TRP A 77 -5.70 6.66 -11.39
CA TRP A 77 -7.01 6.10 -11.71
C TRP A 77 -7.21 5.80 -13.21
N GLU A 78 -6.28 6.20 -14.10
CA GLU A 78 -6.31 5.89 -15.54
C GLU A 78 -5.96 4.44 -15.82
N LEU A 79 -5.24 3.82 -14.89
CA LEU A 79 -4.88 2.41 -14.97
C LEU A 79 -6.04 1.51 -14.53
N ALA A 80 -7.04 2.07 -13.85
CA ALA A 80 -8.19 1.35 -13.33
C ALA A 80 -9.41 1.54 -14.24
N ASP A 81 -10.10 0.44 -14.56
CA ASP A 81 -11.43 0.48 -15.17
C ASP A 81 -12.48 0.72 -14.09
N ILE A 82 -12.78 1.99 -13.83
CA ILE A 82 -13.67 2.41 -12.72
C ILE A 82 -15.07 1.79 -12.78
N ASN A 83 -15.53 1.32 -13.95
CA ASN A 83 -16.85 0.71 -14.11
C ASN A 83 -16.91 -0.71 -13.52
N LYS A 84 -15.77 -1.31 -13.21
CA LYS A 84 -15.67 -2.64 -12.57
C LYS A 84 -15.71 -2.56 -11.04
N TYR A 85 -15.80 -1.37 -10.46
CA TYR A 85 -15.78 -1.15 -9.02
C TYR A 85 -17.12 -0.61 -8.52
N VAL A 86 -17.55 -1.06 -7.34
CA VAL A 86 -18.79 -0.60 -6.68
C VAL A 86 -18.57 0.68 -5.89
N THR A 87 -17.38 0.84 -5.31
CA THR A 87 -16.98 2.01 -4.55
C THR A 87 -15.52 2.33 -4.85
N MET A 88 -15.17 3.61 -4.81
CA MET A 88 -13.77 4.05 -4.89
C MET A 88 -13.26 4.39 -3.50
N CYS A 89 -11.98 4.13 -3.26
CA CYS A 89 -11.37 4.34 -1.95
C CYS A 89 -10.48 5.58 -1.97
N ILE A 90 -10.59 6.43 -0.94
CA ILE A 90 -9.65 7.51 -0.66
C ILE A 90 -9.12 7.33 0.75
N GLN A 91 -7.83 7.52 0.93
CA GLN A 91 -7.19 7.53 2.24
C GLN A 91 -6.85 8.96 2.63
N TYR A 92 -7.38 9.44 3.75
CA TYR A 92 -7.14 10.78 4.26
C TYR A 92 -5.94 10.85 5.22
N SER A 93 -5.73 9.79 5.97
CA SER A 93 -4.78 9.70 7.06
C SER A 93 -4.20 8.30 7.21
N ARG A 94 -3.10 8.23 7.95
CA ARG A 94 -2.47 6.99 8.40
C ARG A 94 -2.05 7.13 9.85
N GLY A 95 -2.15 6.04 10.59
CA GLY A 95 -1.76 5.94 12.00
C GLY A 95 -2.89 6.24 12.98
N CYS A 96 -2.75 5.79 14.22
CA CYS A 96 -3.79 5.85 15.25
C CYS A 96 -3.16 6.08 16.64
N PRO A 97 -3.63 7.05 17.46
CA PRO A 97 -3.03 7.33 18.77
C PRO A 97 -3.45 6.32 19.84
N PHE A 98 -4.43 5.46 19.53
CA PHE A 98 -4.92 4.44 20.46
C PHE A 98 -4.04 3.19 20.43
N ASN A 99 -4.17 2.34 21.44
CA ASN A 99 -3.42 1.09 21.57
C ASN A 99 -4.36 -0.06 21.93
N CYS A 100 -5.27 -0.37 21.00
CA CYS A 100 -6.24 -1.45 21.19
C CYS A 100 -5.59 -2.81 20.94
N ASP A 101 -5.73 -3.75 21.86
CA ASP A 101 -5.05 -5.07 21.81
C ASP A 101 -5.42 -5.94 20.60
N PHE A 102 -6.49 -5.61 19.90
CA PHE A 102 -6.99 -6.35 18.73
C PHE A 102 -6.61 -5.69 17.38
N CYS A 103 -5.97 -4.52 17.41
CA CYS A 103 -5.82 -3.66 16.25
C CYS A 103 -4.37 -3.67 15.73
N ASP A 104 -4.22 -3.84 14.41
CA ASP A 104 -2.93 -3.85 13.71
C ASP A 104 -2.54 -2.47 13.14
N VAL A 105 -3.40 -1.46 13.24
CA VAL A 105 -3.19 -0.12 12.65
C VAL A 105 -1.92 0.53 13.16
N THR A 106 -1.62 0.43 14.46
CA THR A 106 -0.40 1.02 15.04
C THR A 106 0.85 0.29 14.59
N PHE A 107 0.76 -1.02 14.37
CA PHE A 107 1.82 -1.83 13.79
C PHE A 107 2.05 -1.48 12.31
N LEU A 108 0.97 -1.30 11.54
CA LEU A 108 1.03 -1.04 10.10
C LEU A 108 1.34 0.42 9.74
N PHE A 109 0.89 1.38 10.55
CA PHE A 109 0.91 2.81 10.20
C PHE A 109 1.42 3.73 11.32
N GLY A 110 1.79 3.17 12.48
CA GLY A 110 2.34 3.90 13.61
C GLY A 110 1.30 4.58 14.51
N HIS A 111 1.76 5.07 15.67
CA HIS A 111 0.91 5.70 16.67
C HIS A 111 0.53 7.15 16.38
N LYS A 112 1.18 7.78 15.40
CA LYS A 112 0.95 9.19 15.09
C LYS A 112 0.03 9.31 13.89
N MET A 113 -1.12 9.96 14.09
CA MET A 113 -1.97 10.36 12.97
C MET A 113 -1.22 11.34 12.07
N ARG A 114 -1.11 10.96 10.79
CA ARG A 114 -0.52 11.76 9.72
C ARG A 114 -1.64 12.05 8.73
N LEU A 115 -1.94 13.32 8.52
CA LEU A 115 -3.08 13.79 7.73
C LEU A 115 -2.64 14.35 6.39
N LYS A 116 -3.35 14.01 5.33
CA LYS A 116 -3.28 14.73 4.06
C LYS A 116 -3.82 16.14 4.23
N THR A 117 -3.36 17.04 3.37
CA THR A 117 -3.91 18.40 3.31
C THR A 117 -5.28 18.39 2.64
N LYS A 118 -6.11 19.40 2.96
CA LYS A 118 -7.38 19.65 2.26
C LYS A 118 -7.22 19.61 0.73
N ASN A 119 -6.16 20.24 0.21
CA ASN A 119 -5.93 20.33 -1.23
C ASN A 119 -5.62 18.97 -1.86
N GLN A 120 -4.91 18.08 -1.16
CA GLN A 120 -4.69 16.70 -1.64
C GLN A 120 -6.01 15.94 -1.74
N ILE A 121 -6.88 16.03 -0.73
CA ILE A 121 -8.18 15.34 -0.74
C ILE A 121 -9.09 15.87 -1.84
N LEU A 122 -9.17 17.19 -2.01
CA LEU A 122 -9.92 17.78 -3.10
C LEU A 122 -9.38 17.32 -4.46
N ALA A 123 -8.07 17.31 -4.65
CA ALA A 123 -7.46 16.85 -5.90
C ALA A 123 -7.70 15.36 -6.19
N GLU A 124 -7.70 14.49 -5.16
CA GLU A 124 -8.02 13.07 -5.32
C GLU A 124 -9.51 12.84 -5.68
N LEU A 125 -10.41 13.59 -5.04
CA LEU A 125 -11.85 13.57 -5.36
C LEU A 125 -12.11 14.10 -6.78
N ASP A 126 -11.49 15.22 -7.16
CA ASP A 126 -11.59 15.81 -8.49
C ASP A 126 -11.05 14.85 -9.57
N SER A 127 -9.97 14.12 -9.27
CA SER A 127 -9.41 13.10 -10.16
C SER A 127 -10.42 11.97 -10.43
N LEU A 128 -11.16 11.51 -9.42
CA LEU A 128 -12.25 10.54 -9.63
C LEU A 128 -13.43 11.15 -10.41
N TYR A 129 -13.85 12.36 -10.04
CA TYR A 129 -15.00 13.02 -10.63
C TYR A 129 -14.79 13.30 -12.12
N SER A 130 -13.61 13.81 -12.50
CA SER A 130 -13.24 14.10 -13.89
C SER A 130 -13.19 12.86 -14.77
N ARG A 131 -13.01 11.67 -14.17
CA ARG A 131 -13.04 10.37 -14.88
C ARG A 131 -14.45 9.79 -15.02
N GLY A 132 -15.46 10.50 -14.55
CA GLY A 132 -16.86 10.07 -14.65
C GLY A 132 -17.33 9.21 -13.48
N TRP A 133 -16.55 9.04 -12.41
CA TRP A 133 -17.04 8.35 -11.22
C TRP A 133 -18.19 9.14 -10.59
N ARG A 134 -19.32 8.48 -10.34
CA ARG A 134 -20.51 9.04 -9.70
C ARG A 134 -21.07 8.19 -8.55
N GLY A 135 -20.38 7.10 -8.22
CA GLY A 135 -20.77 6.21 -7.12
C GLY A 135 -20.21 6.67 -5.77
N GLY A 136 -20.30 5.79 -4.77
CA GLY A 136 -19.78 6.04 -3.43
C GLY A 136 -18.26 6.22 -3.39
N VAL A 137 -17.79 7.03 -2.45
CA VAL A 137 -16.38 7.11 -2.08
C VAL A 137 -16.26 6.67 -0.62
N PHE A 138 -15.46 5.65 -0.37
CA PHE A 138 -15.20 5.12 0.96
C PHE A 138 -13.88 5.69 1.48
N ILE A 139 -13.94 6.35 2.65
CA ILE A 139 -12.74 6.79 3.37
C ILE A 139 -12.22 5.58 4.14
N VAL A 140 -11.04 5.08 3.76
CA VAL A 140 -10.50 3.81 4.26
C VAL A 140 -9.82 3.90 5.63
N ASP A 141 -9.84 5.08 6.21
CA ASP A 141 -9.14 5.42 7.44
C ASP A 141 -9.80 4.80 8.68
N ASP A 142 -8.97 4.35 9.61
CA ASP A 142 -9.45 3.89 10.92
C ASP A 142 -9.93 5.04 11.81
N ASN A 143 -9.42 6.26 11.58
CA ASN A 143 -9.80 7.47 12.28
C ASN A 143 -9.82 8.65 11.28
N PHE A 144 -10.98 9.28 11.07
CA PHE A 144 -11.18 10.37 10.11
C PHE A 144 -11.69 11.65 10.79
#